data_AF-A0A8T7CLY4-F1
#
_entry.id   AF-A0A8T7CLY4-F1
#
_cell.length_a   1.000
_cell.length_b   1.000
_cell.length_c   1.000
_cell.angle_alpha   90.00
_cell.angle_beta   90.00
_cell.angle_gamma   90.00
#
_symmetry.space_group_name_H-M   'P 1'
#
loop_
_entity.id
_entity.type
_entity.pdbx_description
1 polymer ?
#
loop_
_entity_poly.entity_id
_entity_poly.type
_entity_poly.pdbx_seq_one_letter_code
_entity_poly.pdbx_strand_id
1 'polypeptide(L)'
;MDRRKLLLGSIITFLISPAVAIEPGFINDFEDGLTAGWREGGPSPNPPVVEDGGDQGPGDNYLSNLSAGGGAGSRQKMFNSDPQWQGDYIEAGITHIQMNIANFSNQTVPIRVALQQINAFCWASDAVEVPPGGIWSSYEFSIAEVDMTEVFSFENYQADFSDIGEILILAAEQPVCIGDDIDVTIGYDDIEAVGETVFADSDEDSVTDNIDNCTLVSNPDQEDADNDGHGNLCDADVDQSCGPVNFADLQLLADGFFMENPILDLDSSGGPINFSDLQIMAGLFFQSPGPSAAGALCNSQ
;
A
#
# COMPACT_ATOMS: atom_id res chain seq x y z
N MET A 1 -4.43 -69.43 8.99
CA MET A 1 -3.93 -68.37 9.88
C MET A 1 -2.54 -68.00 9.39
N ASP A 2 -2.42 -66.95 8.58
CA ASP A 2 -1.28 -66.05 8.73
C ASP A 2 -1.67 -64.66 8.22
N ARG A 3 -1.23 -63.65 8.96
CA ARG A 3 -1.68 -62.27 8.93
C ARG A 3 -0.59 -61.39 8.30
N ARG A 4 -1.02 -60.24 7.75
CA ARG A 4 -0.29 -58.95 7.69
C ARG A 4 0.83 -58.84 6.64
N LYS A 5 0.99 -57.77 5.86
CA LYS A 5 0.53 -56.37 5.94
C LYS A 5 0.36 -55.83 4.51
N LEU A 6 -0.78 -55.20 4.22
CA LEU A 6 -0.84 -54.16 3.18
C LEU A 6 -0.15 -52.92 3.76
N LEU A 7 0.91 -52.46 3.11
CA LEU A 7 1.44 -51.11 3.29
C LEU A 7 0.57 -50.18 2.43
N LEU A 8 -0.41 -49.52 3.04
CA LEU A 8 -0.96 -48.29 2.46
C LEU A 8 0.14 -47.22 2.58
N GLY A 9 0.76 -46.88 1.46
CA GLY A 9 1.59 -45.70 1.36
C GLY A 9 0.69 -44.47 1.51
N SER A 10 0.75 -43.82 2.67
CA SER A 10 0.20 -42.49 2.85
C SER A 10 1.02 -41.54 1.97
N ILE A 11 0.45 -41.13 0.84
CA ILE A 11 0.93 -39.97 0.10
C ILE A 11 0.56 -38.78 0.98
N ILE A 12 1.51 -38.33 1.79
CA ILE A 12 1.46 -37.02 2.42
C ILE A 12 1.76 -36.04 1.28
N THR A 13 0.72 -35.52 0.65
CA THR A 13 0.84 -34.28 -0.11
C THR A 13 1.21 -33.20 0.89
N PHE A 14 2.50 -32.88 0.98
CA PHE A 14 2.92 -31.59 1.50
C PHE A 14 2.31 -30.55 0.57
N LEU A 15 1.25 -29.89 1.02
CA LEU A 15 0.94 -28.55 0.52
C LEU A 15 2.13 -27.69 0.96
N ILE A 16 3.13 -27.58 0.09
CA ILE A 16 4.06 -26.47 0.17
C ILE A 16 3.21 -25.29 -0.30
N SER A 17 2.63 -24.55 0.64
CA SER A 17 2.23 -23.19 0.32
C SER A 17 3.51 -22.49 -0.15
N PRO A 18 3.55 -21.85 -1.34
CA PRO A 18 4.58 -20.85 -1.54
C PRO A 18 4.41 -19.81 -0.42
N ALA A 19 5.51 -19.42 0.20
CA ALA A 19 5.49 -18.36 1.19
C ALA A 19 5.01 -17.09 0.47
N VAL A 20 3.77 -16.66 0.71
CA VAL A 20 3.47 -15.24 0.58
C VAL A 20 3.99 -14.65 1.89
N ALA A 21 5.24 -14.26 1.84
CA ALA A 21 5.92 -13.53 2.88
C ALA A 21 5.98 -12.07 2.37
N ILE A 22 5.78 -11.13 3.30
CA ILE A 22 5.41 -9.71 3.14
C ILE A 22 4.03 -9.48 2.49
N GLU A 23 3.22 -8.63 3.13
CA GLU A 23 1.89 -8.21 2.66
C GLU A 23 1.78 -6.68 2.77
N PRO A 24 1.24 -5.98 1.77
CA PRO A 24 0.97 -4.55 1.86
C PRO A 24 0.07 -4.20 3.05
N GLY A 25 0.42 -3.12 3.76
CA GLY A 25 -0.34 -2.65 4.92
C GLY A 25 -0.09 -3.46 6.19
N PHE A 26 0.90 -4.36 6.20
CA PHE A 26 1.35 -5.00 7.42
C PHE A 26 2.09 -4.00 8.31
N ILE A 27 1.69 -3.90 9.59
CA ILE A 27 2.21 -2.92 10.56
C ILE A 27 2.77 -3.63 11.80
N ASN A 28 3.91 -3.15 12.32
CA ASN A 28 4.35 -3.39 13.69
C ASN A 28 4.10 -2.12 14.52
N ASP A 29 3.02 -2.15 15.30
CA ASP A 29 2.52 -1.08 16.18
C ASP A 29 2.96 -1.27 17.65
N PHE A 30 3.61 -2.38 17.99
CA PHE A 30 4.16 -2.69 19.32
C PHE A 30 3.16 -2.68 20.50
N GLU A 31 1.86 -2.59 20.22
CA GLU A 31 0.78 -2.48 21.22
C GLU A 31 0.58 -3.73 22.09
N ASP A 32 1.18 -4.85 21.69
CA ASP A 32 1.23 -6.07 22.48
C ASP A 32 2.38 -6.08 23.51
N GLY A 33 3.22 -5.05 23.53
CA GLY A 33 4.38 -4.92 24.40
C GLY A 33 5.57 -5.79 23.98
N LEU A 34 5.54 -6.40 22.79
CA LEU A 34 6.60 -7.26 22.27
C LEU A 34 7.39 -6.54 21.17
N THR A 35 8.66 -6.88 21.00
CA THR A 35 9.50 -6.27 19.97
C THR A 35 9.18 -6.74 18.55
N ALA A 36 8.12 -7.55 18.35
CA ALA A 36 7.71 -8.11 17.05
C ALA A 36 8.85 -8.75 16.22
N GLY A 37 9.86 -9.35 16.88
CA GLY A 37 10.99 -10.01 16.20
C GLY A 37 12.19 -9.09 15.90
N TRP A 38 12.02 -7.78 16.08
CA TRP A 38 13.10 -6.79 15.96
C TRP A 38 14.16 -7.01 17.04
N ARG A 39 15.41 -7.09 16.60
CA ARG A 39 16.55 -7.37 17.47
C ARG A 39 17.84 -6.77 16.93
N GLU A 40 18.84 -6.69 17.81
CA GLU A 40 20.22 -6.39 17.42
C GLU A 40 21.05 -7.67 17.18
N GLY A 41 22.22 -7.50 16.57
CA GLY A 41 23.13 -8.59 16.26
C GLY A 41 23.91 -9.08 17.47
N GLY A 42 24.01 -10.41 17.64
CA GLY A 42 24.75 -11.01 18.75
C GLY A 42 24.18 -10.67 20.13
N PRO A 43 24.88 -11.00 21.24
CA PRO A 43 24.48 -10.58 22.57
C PRO A 43 24.77 -9.08 22.74
N SER A 44 23.85 -8.24 22.28
CA SER A 44 23.90 -6.81 22.55
C SER A 44 23.74 -6.54 24.06
N PRO A 45 24.54 -5.63 24.64
CA PRO A 45 24.31 -5.17 26.01
C PRO A 45 23.01 -4.35 26.13
N ASN A 46 22.51 -3.79 25.03
CA ASN A 46 21.35 -2.90 24.97
C ASN A 46 20.37 -3.41 23.89
N PRO A 47 19.70 -4.56 24.09
CA PRO A 47 18.68 -5.01 23.14
C PRO A 47 17.54 -3.97 23.04
N PRO A 48 16.83 -3.90 21.90
CA PRO A 48 15.72 -2.97 21.75
C PRO A 48 14.61 -3.39 22.71
N VAL A 49 13.88 -2.40 23.22
CA VAL A 49 12.82 -2.58 24.22
C VAL A 49 11.58 -1.81 23.79
N VAL A 50 10.41 -2.33 24.16
CA VAL A 50 9.15 -1.62 23.96
C VAL A 50 8.91 -0.70 25.15
N GLU A 51 8.62 0.56 24.87
CA GLU A 51 8.39 1.63 25.85
C GLU A 51 7.07 2.34 25.54
N ASP A 52 6.48 3.01 26.54
CA ASP A 52 5.25 3.80 26.40
C ASP A 52 5.56 5.26 25.98
N GLY A 53 4.67 5.90 25.22
CA GLY A 53 4.79 7.29 24.79
C GLY A 53 5.14 7.47 23.30
N GLY A 54 4.59 6.61 22.45
CA GLY A 54 4.64 6.65 20.98
C GLY A 54 4.04 7.93 20.39
N ASP A 55 3.77 7.92 19.09
CA ASP A 55 3.34 9.12 18.37
C ASP A 55 1.94 9.61 18.76
N GLN A 56 1.08 8.74 19.28
CA GLN A 56 -0.23 9.07 19.86
C GLN A 56 -0.17 9.44 21.36
N GLY A 57 1.02 9.38 21.97
CA GLY A 57 1.27 9.79 23.35
C GLY A 57 1.10 8.66 24.38
N PRO A 58 0.70 8.97 25.63
CA PRO A 58 0.62 7.94 26.68
C PRO A 58 -0.41 6.84 26.38
N GLY A 59 0.00 5.59 26.51
CA GLY A 59 -0.77 4.39 26.16
C GLY A 59 -0.45 3.83 24.78
N ASP A 60 0.44 4.48 24.04
CA ASP A 60 0.91 4.12 22.70
C ASP A 60 2.35 3.63 22.83
N ASN A 61 2.62 2.39 22.48
CA ASN A 61 3.90 1.75 22.71
C ASN A 61 4.76 1.83 21.46
N TYR A 62 6.04 2.08 21.63
CA TYR A 62 6.99 2.14 20.54
C TYR A 62 8.23 1.29 20.84
N LEU A 63 8.97 0.93 19.80
CA LEU A 63 10.23 0.25 19.94
C LEU A 63 11.39 1.25 20.12
N SER A 64 11.99 1.25 21.30
CA SER A 64 13.18 2.03 21.63
C SER A 64 14.46 1.25 21.35
N ASN A 65 15.39 1.88 20.64
CA ASN A 65 16.71 1.32 20.34
C ASN A 65 17.82 2.27 20.83
N LEU A 66 18.66 1.77 21.74
CA LEU A 66 19.79 2.49 22.36
C LEU A 66 21.13 1.96 21.84
N SER A 67 21.87 2.84 21.18
CA SER A 67 23.24 2.61 20.75
C SER A 67 24.21 3.45 21.57
N ALA A 68 25.29 2.86 22.09
CA ALA A 68 26.19 3.51 23.05
C ALA A 68 27.50 4.09 22.45
N GLY A 69 27.62 4.11 21.12
CA GLY A 69 28.76 4.71 20.40
C GLY A 69 30.14 4.06 20.63
N GLY A 70 30.21 2.89 21.26
CA GLY A 70 31.45 2.11 21.37
C GLY A 70 31.28 0.70 21.96
N GLY A 71 31.97 -0.29 21.40
CA GLY A 71 31.92 -1.68 21.86
C GLY A 71 30.78 -2.50 21.21
N ALA A 72 30.30 -3.55 21.89
CA ALA A 72 29.10 -4.26 21.43
C ALA A 72 27.86 -3.38 21.65
N GLY A 73 26.90 -3.35 20.70
CA GLY A 73 25.74 -2.44 20.77
C GLY A 73 26.11 -0.97 20.50
N SER A 74 27.20 -0.72 19.77
CA SER A 74 27.63 0.63 19.38
C SER A 74 26.98 1.16 18.12
N ARG A 75 26.20 0.31 17.44
CA ARG A 75 25.58 0.63 16.15
C ARG A 75 24.10 0.68 16.36
N GLN A 76 23.50 1.80 16.01
CA GLN A 76 22.07 1.91 15.89
C GLN A 76 21.67 1.10 14.66
N LYS A 77 21.38 -0.18 14.87
CA LYS A 77 20.98 -1.13 13.83
C LYS A 77 20.12 -2.21 14.46
N MET A 78 18.95 -2.42 13.89
CA MET A 78 18.07 -3.53 14.20
C MET A 78 17.69 -4.27 12.93
N PHE A 79 17.35 -5.54 13.07
CA PHE A 79 16.89 -6.35 11.95
C PHE A 79 15.75 -7.25 12.35
N ASN A 80 14.94 -7.60 11.35
CA ASN A 80 13.83 -8.51 11.47
C ASN A 80 13.88 -9.53 10.34
N SER A 81 13.85 -10.80 10.70
CA SER A 81 13.81 -11.94 9.78
C SER A 81 12.70 -12.90 10.18
N ASP A 82 11.65 -12.38 10.82
CA ASP A 82 10.42 -13.13 11.00
C ASP A 82 9.73 -13.30 9.64
N PRO A 83 9.00 -14.41 9.42
CA PRO A 83 8.41 -14.73 8.11
C PRO A 83 7.51 -13.65 7.52
N GLN A 84 6.93 -12.77 8.34
CA GLN A 84 6.10 -11.66 7.87
C GLN A 84 6.89 -10.58 7.11
N TRP A 85 8.21 -10.50 7.32
CA TRP A 85 9.11 -9.53 6.68
C TRP A 85 9.98 -10.15 5.57
N GLN A 86 9.77 -11.42 5.22
CA GLN A 86 10.53 -12.10 4.15
C GLN A 86 9.73 -12.07 2.85
N GLY A 87 10.25 -12.64 1.75
CA GLY A 87 9.48 -12.94 0.54
C GLY A 87 9.75 -12.04 -0.66
N ASP A 88 8.81 -12.09 -1.61
CA ASP A 88 8.89 -11.37 -2.88
C ASP A 88 8.23 -9.99 -2.74
N TYR A 89 9.06 -8.97 -2.54
CA TYR A 89 8.59 -7.59 -2.37
C TYR A 89 8.04 -7.01 -3.67
N ILE A 90 8.41 -7.57 -4.84
CA ILE A 90 7.95 -7.10 -6.14
C ILE A 90 6.57 -7.69 -6.46
N GLU A 91 6.40 -9.00 -6.27
CA GLU A 91 5.10 -9.66 -6.44
C GLU A 91 4.08 -9.14 -5.42
N ALA A 92 4.52 -8.86 -4.19
CA ALA A 92 3.69 -8.22 -3.17
C ALA A 92 3.39 -6.74 -3.46
N GLY A 93 4.05 -6.13 -4.47
CA GLY A 93 3.82 -4.74 -4.85
C GLY A 93 4.26 -3.72 -3.80
N ILE A 94 5.22 -4.06 -2.94
CA ILE A 94 5.75 -3.16 -1.91
C ILE A 94 6.55 -2.04 -2.58
N THR A 95 6.25 -0.79 -2.23
CA THR A 95 6.84 0.41 -2.84
C THR A 95 7.80 1.13 -1.90
N HIS A 96 7.48 1.14 -0.60
CA HIS A 96 8.28 1.76 0.44
C HIS A 96 8.01 1.13 1.80
N ILE A 97 8.91 1.40 2.74
CA ILE A 97 8.66 1.17 4.16
C ILE A 97 8.36 2.52 4.80
N GLN A 98 7.27 2.61 5.54
CA GLN A 98 6.90 3.78 6.31
C GLN A 98 7.06 3.48 7.80
N MET A 99 7.43 4.49 8.61
CA MET A 99 7.43 4.38 10.06
C MET A 99 7.41 5.77 10.72
N ASN A 100 6.86 5.85 11.93
CA ASN A 100 7.02 7.00 12.80
C ASN A 100 8.35 6.90 13.55
N ILE A 101 9.13 7.98 13.57
CA ILE A 101 10.44 8.00 14.24
C ILE A 101 10.54 9.22 15.15
N ALA A 102 11.04 9.00 16.37
CA ALA A 102 11.48 10.05 17.27
C ALA A 102 12.94 9.88 17.67
N ASN A 103 13.72 10.95 17.50
CA ASN A 103 15.12 10.97 17.90
C ASN A 103 15.30 11.64 19.27
N PHE A 104 15.59 10.83 20.29
CA PHE A 104 15.78 11.25 21.67
C PHE A 104 17.23 11.64 22.00
N SER A 105 18.11 11.64 21.00
CA SER A 105 19.50 12.07 21.14
C SER A 105 19.65 13.60 20.95
N ASN A 106 20.90 14.07 20.90
CA ASN A 106 21.25 15.48 20.77
C ASN A 106 21.83 15.86 19.40
N GLN A 107 21.79 14.95 18.43
CA GLN A 107 22.32 15.13 17.08
C GLN A 107 21.34 14.59 16.04
N THR A 108 21.41 15.11 14.81
CA THR A 108 20.67 14.54 13.68
C THR A 108 21.23 13.17 13.33
N VAL A 109 20.35 12.23 13.01
CA VAL A 109 20.74 10.85 12.71
C VAL A 109 20.24 10.47 11.31
N PRO A 110 21.13 10.05 10.40
CA PRO A 110 20.74 9.55 9.08
C PRO A 110 20.25 8.10 9.21
N ILE A 111 18.94 7.89 9.14
CA ILE A 111 18.34 6.55 9.19
C ILE A 111 18.15 6.02 7.77
N ARG A 112 18.31 4.70 7.59
CA ARG A 112 18.09 3.96 6.34
C ARG A 112 17.30 2.68 6.62
N VAL A 113 16.62 2.22 5.58
CA VAL A 113 16.16 0.83 5.48
C VAL A 113 17.13 0.08 4.56
N ALA A 114 17.52 -1.14 4.96
CA ALA A 114 18.25 -2.04 4.08
C ALA A 114 17.55 -3.39 4.00
N LEU A 115 17.59 -4.01 2.82
CA LEU A 115 17.00 -5.31 2.54
C LEU A 115 18.11 -6.27 2.12
N GLN A 116 18.11 -7.46 2.71
CA GLN A 116 19.18 -8.42 2.46
C GLN A 116 18.69 -9.86 2.45
N GLN A 117 19.54 -10.71 1.88
CA GLN A 117 19.56 -12.14 2.14
C GLN A 117 20.94 -12.49 2.71
N ILE A 118 20.96 -13.08 3.90
CA ILE A 118 22.19 -13.27 4.66
C ILE A 118 23.23 -14.06 3.83
N ASN A 119 24.41 -13.46 3.65
CA ASN A 119 25.52 -13.98 2.82
C ASN A 119 25.28 -14.03 1.30
N ALA A 120 24.20 -13.42 0.79
CA ALA A 120 23.90 -13.37 -0.64
C ALA A 120 23.96 -11.94 -1.18
N PHE A 121 23.12 -11.04 -0.70
CA PHE A 121 23.07 -9.65 -1.17
C PHE A 121 22.74 -8.69 -0.04
N CYS A 122 22.97 -7.40 -0.28
CA CYS A 122 22.34 -6.34 0.48
C CYS A 122 22.19 -5.05 -0.34
N TRP A 123 21.00 -4.45 -0.21
CA TRP A 123 20.65 -3.14 -0.78
C TRP A 123 20.26 -2.19 0.34
N ALA A 124 20.67 -0.93 0.23
CA ALA A 124 20.35 0.11 1.22
C ALA A 124 19.66 1.29 0.54
N SER A 125 18.57 1.77 1.15
CA SER A 125 17.85 2.98 0.72
C SER A 125 18.72 4.21 0.85
N ASP A 126 18.29 5.31 0.25
CA ASP A 126 18.71 6.64 0.66
C ASP A 126 18.43 6.90 2.15
N ALA A 127 19.25 7.78 2.74
CA ALA A 127 19.12 8.16 4.13
C ALA A 127 18.08 9.26 4.31
N VAL A 128 17.31 9.14 5.39
CA VAL A 128 16.40 10.17 5.88
C VAL A 128 17.00 10.77 7.15
N GLU A 129 17.11 12.10 7.17
CA GLU A 129 17.71 12.85 8.28
C GLU A 129 16.69 13.09 9.40
N VAL A 130 16.85 12.40 10.54
CA VAL A 130 15.95 12.52 11.69
C VAL A 130 16.54 13.51 12.71
N PRO A 131 15.96 14.72 12.87
CA PRO A 131 16.49 15.75 13.74
C PRO A 131 16.28 15.40 15.23
N PRO A 132 17.13 15.90 16.14
CA PRO A 132 16.96 15.66 17.57
C PRO A 132 15.74 16.41 18.11
N GLY A 133 15.18 15.91 19.22
CA GLY A 133 14.14 16.62 19.97
C GLY A 133 13.01 15.76 20.52
N GLY A 134 13.03 14.44 20.23
CA GLY A 134 11.98 13.52 20.66
C GLY A 134 10.61 13.85 20.07
N ILE A 135 10.58 14.46 18.88
CA ILE A 135 9.35 14.77 18.16
C ILE A 135 9.07 13.60 17.22
N TRP A 136 7.90 12.99 17.36
CA TRP A 136 7.42 11.96 16.44
C TRP A 136 7.06 12.56 15.08
N SER A 137 7.48 11.92 14.01
CA SER A 137 7.16 12.29 12.63
C SER A 137 7.19 11.04 11.76
N SER A 138 6.32 11.00 10.74
CA SER A 138 6.30 9.93 9.75
C SER A 138 7.42 10.12 8.73
N TYR A 139 8.09 9.02 8.39
CA TYR A 139 9.16 8.95 7.43
C TYR A 139 8.95 7.78 6.47
N GLU A 140 9.25 8.02 5.20
CA GLU A 140 9.13 7.03 4.12
C GLU A 140 10.51 6.68 3.57
N PHE A 141 10.74 5.39 3.37
CA PHE A 141 11.96 4.83 2.79
C PHE A 141 11.58 4.13 1.49
N SER A 142 11.72 4.84 0.37
CA SER A 142 11.53 4.25 -0.96
C SER A 142 12.43 3.03 -1.12
N ILE A 143 11.86 1.96 -1.64
CA ILE A 143 12.61 0.76 -2.02
C ILE A 143 12.68 0.56 -3.52
N ALA A 144 12.26 1.56 -4.32
CA ALA A 144 12.38 1.50 -5.78
C ALA A 144 13.84 1.33 -6.22
N GLU A 145 14.07 0.65 -7.34
CA GLU A 145 15.43 0.34 -7.84
C GLU A 145 16.32 1.58 -7.97
N VAL A 146 15.76 2.74 -8.33
CA VAL A 146 16.50 4.00 -8.47
C VAL A 146 16.94 4.63 -7.14
N ASP A 147 16.22 4.32 -6.06
CA ASP A 147 16.44 4.87 -4.71
C ASP A 147 17.21 3.89 -3.80
N MET A 148 17.51 2.69 -4.32
CA MET A 148 18.27 1.66 -3.63
C MET A 148 19.70 1.59 -4.17
N THR A 149 20.67 1.65 -3.26
CA THR A 149 22.07 1.42 -3.59
C THR A 149 22.45 -0.05 -3.34
N GLU A 150 22.96 -0.72 -4.38
CA GLU A 150 23.57 -2.04 -4.27
C GLU A 150 24.86 -1.94 -3.42
N VAL A 151 24.83 -2.46 -2.19
CA VAL A 151 26.02 -2.51 -1.34
C VAL A 151 26.89 -3.71 -1.73
N PHE A 152 26.25 -4.87 -1.95
CA PHE A 152 26.83 -6.03 -2.62
C PHE A 152 25.70 -6.93 -3.15
N SER A 153 25.86 -7.49 -4.35
CA SER A 153 25.00 -8.57 -4.84
C SER A 153 25.77 -9.54 -5.74
N PHE A 154 25.18 -10.72 -5.97
CA PHE A 154 25.58 -11.65 -7.03
C PHE A 154 24.56 -11.74 -8.17
N GLU A 155 23.41 -11.07 -8.03
CA GLU A 155 22.29 -11.07 -8.97
C GLU A 155 21.86 -9.60 -9.25
N ASN A 156 20.72 -9.39 -9.90
CA ASN A 156 20.16 -8.07 -10.15
C ASN A 156 19.05 -7.73 -9.13
N TYR A 157 18.61 -6.47 -9.13
CA TYR A 157 17.54 -5.97 -8.26
C TYR A 157 16.30 -6.88 -8.27
N GLN A 158 15.80 -7.25 -9.46
CA GLN A 158 14.60 -8.09 -9.61
C GLN A 158 14.75 -9.46 -8.92
N ALA A 159 15.90 -10.10 -9.07
CA ALA A 159 16.15 -11.41 -8.49
C ALA A 159 16.32 -11.32 -6.97
N ASP A 160 17.06 -10.30 -6.49
CA ASP A 160 17.28 -10.12 -5.05
C ASP A 160 15.98 -9.79 -4.31
N PHE A 161 15.17 -8.87 -4.86
CA PHE A 161 13.91 -8.43 -4.23
C PHE A 161 12.78 -9.46 -4.33
N SER A 162 12.96 -10.53 -5.12
CA SER A 162 12.03 -11.65 -5.17
C SER A 162 12.18 -12.66 -4.00
N ASP A 163 13.24 -12.52 -3.19
CA ASP A 163 13.52 -13.41 -2.05
C ASP A 163 14.27 -12.64 -0.93
N ILE A 164 13.63 -11.60 -0.39
CA ILE A 164 14.14 -10.90 0.78
C ILE A 164 14.05 -11.82 2.01
N GLY A 165 15.14 -11.95 2.77
CA GLY A 165 15.14 -12.74 4.01
C GLY A 165 15.23 -11.92 5.29
N GLU A 166 15.64 -10.65 5.21
CA GLU A 166 15.80 -9.79 6.37
C GLU A 166 15.68 -8.32 6.00
N ILE A 167 14.89 -7.58 6.79
CA ILE A 167 14.83 -6.11 6.78
C ILE A 167 15.71 -5.56 7.91
N LEU A 168 16.41 -4.47 7.63
CA LEU A 168 17.26 -3.75 8.56
C LEU A 168 16.79 -2.31 8.65
N ILE A 169 16.77 -1.76 9.86
CA ILE A 169 16.67 -0.32 10.11
C ILE A 169 17.96 0.09 10.81
N LEU A 170 18.68 1.07 10.25
CA LEU A 170 20.01 1.43 10.74
C LEU A 170 20.34 2.91 10.57
N ALA A 171 21.21 3.42 11.42
CA ALA A 171 21.86 4.70 11.25
C ALA A 171 23.11 4.53 10.40
N ALA A 172 23.19 5.23 9.26
CA ALA A 172 24.41 5.30 8.46
C ALA A 172 24.43 6.51 7.51
N GLU A 173 25.55 7.24 7.51
CA GLU A 173 25.78 8.33 6.55
C GLU A 173 25.90 7.81 5.12
N GLN A 174 26.51 6.65 4.93
CA GLN A 174 26.73 6.02 3.62
C GLN A 174 25.82 4.80 3.43
N PRO A 175 25.48 4.43 2.18
CA PRO A 175 24.68 3.23 1.93
C PRO A 175 25.49 1.98 2.32
N VAL A 176 25.17 1.42 3.48
CA VAL A 176 25.79 0.23 4.06
C VAL A 176 24.74 -0.58 4.80
N CYS A 177 25.03 -1.85 5.09
CA CYS A 177 24.10 -2.74 5.79
C CYS A 177 24.56 -3.10 7.21
N ILE A 178 25.60 -2.41 7.68
CA ILE A 178 26.27 -2.73 8.95
C ILE A 178 26.05 -1.68 10.04
N GLY A 179 25.57 -0.48 9.68
CA GLY A 179 25.42 0.67 10.57
C GLY A 179 26.75 1.37 10.91
N ASP A 180 26.65 2.66 11.24
CA ASP A 180 27.75 3.45 11.81
C ASP A 180 27.84 3.24 13.33
N ASP A 181 29.03 3.42 13.89
CA ASP A 181 29.21 3.45 15.35
C ASP A 181 28.78 4.84 15.88
N ILE A 182 27.69 4.89 16.63
CA ILE A 182 27.01 6.14 17.00
C ILE A 182 26.34 6.03 18.38
N ASP A 183 26.39 7.10 19.19
CA ASP A 183 25.79 7.16 20.54
C ASP A 183 24.44 7.90 20.50
N VAL A 184 23.33 7.15 20.35
CA VAL A 184 21.98 7.69 20.12
C VAL A 184 20.91 6.78 20.69
N THR A 185 19.74 7.36 20.98
CA THR A 185 18.49 6.63 21.26
C THR A 185 17.43 7.08 20.26
N ILE A 186 16.86 6.12 19.54
CA ILE A 186 15.82 6.34 18.54
C ILE A 186 14.61 5.48 18.90
N GLY A 187 13.42 6.08 18.86
CA GLY A 187 12.15 5.37 18.92
C GLY A 187 11.60 5.14 17.51
N TYR A 188 11.05 3.96 17.29
CA TYR A 188 10.39 3.53 16.06
C TYR A 188 8.98 3.08 16.40
N ASP A 189 8.01 3.53 15.63
CA ASP A 189 6.61 3.17 15.78
C ASP A 189 5.95 2.98 14.42
N ASP A 190 4.83 2.25 14.38
CA ASP A 190 4.05 1.97 13.17
C ASP A 190 4.91 1.56 11.96
N ILE A 191 5.78 0.57 12.12
CA ILE A 191 6.66 0.13 11.02
C ILE A 191 5.82 -0.66 10.02
N GLU A 192 5.59 -0.07 8.85
CA GLU A 192 4.66 -0.54 7.84
C GLU A 192 5.36 -0.84 6.51
N ALA A 193 5.01 -1.98 5.90
CA ALA A 193 5.33 -2.25 4.50
C ALA A 193 4.19 -1.76 3.61
N VAL A 194 4.44 -0.69 2.85
CA VAL A 194 3.40 -0.03 2.05
C VAL A 194 3.52 -0.45 0.60
N GLY A 195 2.45 -1.05 0.08
CA GLY A 195 2.35 -1.41 -1.34
C GLY A 195 1.63 -0.36 -2.18
N GLU A 196 1.66 -0.55 -3.49
CA GLU A 196 0.79 0.18 -4.39
C GLU A 196 -0.67 -0.18 -4.08
N THR A 197 -1.52 0.82 -3.87
CA THR A 197 -2.95 0.59 -3.64
C THR A 197 -3.56 0.08 -4.94
N VAL A 198 -3.70 -1.24 -5.07
CA VAL A 198 -4.39 -1.85 -6.20
C VAL A 198 -5.89 -1.67 -5.99
N PHE A 199 -6.44 -0.64 -6.60
CA PHE A 199 -7.89 -0.49 -6.70
C PHE A 199 -8.40 -1.49 -7.73
N ALA A 200 -9.55 -2.11 -7.46
CA ALA A 200 -10.21 -2.95 -8.44
C ALA A 200 -10.58 -2.09 -9.67
N ASP A 201 -10.66 -2.74 -10.83
CA ASP A 201 -11.25 -2.23 -12.05
C ASP A 201 -12.37 -3.22 -12.36
N SER A 202 -13.59 -2.86 -11.96
CA SER A 202 -14.73 -3.77 -11.88
C SER A 202 -15.36 -4.03 -13.25
N ASP A 203 -15.16 -3.16 -14.23
CA ASP A 203 -15.70 -3.29 -15.58
C ASP A 203 -14.63 -3.47 -16.68
N GLU A 204 -13.36 -3.54 -16.26
CA GLU A 204 -12.18 -3.83 -17.08
C GLU A 204 -11.91 -2.79 -18.17
N ASP A 205 -12.18 -1.51 -17.88
CA ASP A 205 -12.03 -0.40 -18.81
C ASP A 205 -10.68 0.35 -18.73
N SER A 206 -9.78 -0.12 -17.85
CA SER A 206 -8.47 0.48 -17.52
C SER A 206 -8.52 1.74 -16.66
N VAL A 207 -9.66 2.06 -16.07
CA VAL A 207 -9.82 3.06 -15.01
C VAL A 207 -10.19 2.33 -13.73
N THR A 208 -9.50 2.64 -12.63
CA THR A 208 -9.75 1.94 -11.37
C THR A 208 -10.98 2.49 -10.65
N ASP A 209 -11.73 1.63 -9.97
CA ASP A 209 -13.03 1.90 -9.30
C ASP A 209 -13.04 3.15 -8.40
N ASN A 210 -11.88 3.56 -7.86
CA ASN A 210 -11.77 4.73 -7.00
C ASN A 210 -11.78 6.07 -7.74
N ILE A 211 -11.51 6.07 -9.05
CA ILE A 211 -11.53 7.24 -9.92
C ILE A 211 -12.46 7.06 -11.12
N ASP A 212 -13.07 5.89 -11.27
CA ASP A 212 -14.01 5.55 -12.32
C ASP A 212 -15.40 6.15 -12.06
N ASN A 213 -15.85 7.05 -12.94
CA ASN A 213 -17.19 7.63 -12.88
C ASN A 213 -18.29 6.70 -13.40
N CYS A 214 -17.94 5.53 -13.95
CA CYS A 214 -18.85 4.45 -14.27
C CYS A 214 -18.40 3.03 -13.83
N THR A 215 -18.04 2.80 -12.55
CA THR A 215 -17.54 1.53 -11.95
C THR A 215 -18.10 0.16 -12.39
N LEU A 216 -19.23 0.06 -13.08
CA LEU A 216 -19.81 -1.19 -13.59
C LEU A 216 -20.08 -1.17 -15.11
N VAL A 217 -19.75 -0.10 -15.81
CA VAL A 217 -20.06 0.15 -17.22
C VAL A 217 -18.88 0.82 -17.90
N SER A 218 -18.10 0.01 -18.62
CA SER A 218 -16.87 0.43 -19.27
C SER A 218 -17.03 1.73 -20.07
N ASN A 219 -16.30 2.76 -19.65
CA ASN A 219 -16.23 4.07 -20.28
C ASN A 219 -14.80 4.65 -20.17
N PRO A 220 -13.80 4.11 -20.90
CA PRO A 220 -12.40 4.49 -20.75
C PRO A 220 -12.09 5.99 -20.90
N ASP A 221 -12.94 6.72 -21.63
CA ASP A 221 -12.81 8.16 -21.86
C ASP A 221 -13.36 9.01 -20.70
N GLN A 222 -14.05 8.39 -19.74
CA GLN A 222 -14.55 8.98 -18.48
C GLN A 222 -15.35 10.27 -18.71
N GLU A 223 -16.11 10.34 -19.80
CA GLU A 223 -16.89 11.54 -20.13
C GLU A 223 -18.02 11.74 -19.12
N ASP A 224 -18.02 12.92 -18.51
CA ASP A 224 -19.01 13.43 -17.56
C ASP A 224 -19.29 14.88 -17.97
N ALA A 225 -20.32 15.06 -18.79
CA ALA A 225 -20.58 16.33 -19.46
C ALA A 225 -21.16 17.40 -18.52
N ASP A 226 -21.83 16.98 -17.45
CA ASP A 226 -22.50 17.88 -16.51
C ASP A 226 -21.75 18.04 -15.17
N ASN A 227 -20.67 17.28 -14.99
CA ASN A 227 -19.69 17.31 -13.91
C ASN A 227 -20.30 16.99 -12.55
N ASP A 228 -21.22 16.03 -12.50
CA ASP A 228 -21.84 15.56 -11.27
C ASP A 228 -21.06 14.39 -10.61
N GLY A 229 -20.06 13.84 -11.31
CA GLY A 229 -19.24 12.71 -10.87
C GLY A 229 -19.74 11.35 -11.36
N HIS A 230 -20.75 11.31 -12.21
CA HIS A 230 -21.25 10.13 -12.89
C HIS A 230 -21.04 10.25 -14.40
N GLY A 231 -20.52 9.19 -15.02
CA GLY A 231 -20.22 9.25 -16.46
C GLY A 231 -21.48 9.15 -17.31
N ASN A 232 -21.45 9.77 -18.49
CA ASN A 232 -22.56 9.80 -19.46
C ASN A 232 -23.15 8.40 -19.77
N LEU A 233 -22.31 7.36 -19.80
CA LEU A 233 -22.72 5.99 -20.12
C LEU A 233 -23.55 5.32 -19.03
N CYS A 234 -23.38 5.74 -17.77
CA CYS A 234 -24.02 5.15 -16.61
C CYS A 234 -24.96 6.12 -15.88
N ASP A 235 -25.03 7.38 -16.32
CA ASP A 235 -25.98 8.35 -15.83
C ASP A 235 -26.93 8.86 -16.93
N ALA A 236 -28.22 8.77 -16.65
CA ALA A 236 -29.27 9.23 -17.54
C ALA A 236 -30.21 10.23 -16.84
N ASP A 237 -29.83 10.75 -15.67
CA ASP A 237 -30.55 11.83 -14.95
C ASP A 237 -30.18 13.20 -15.51
N VAL A 238 -30.51 13.39 -16.79
CA VAL A 238 -30.14 14.59 -17.56
C VAL A 238 -30.85 15.87 -17.08
N ASP A 239 -31.84 15.76 -16.19
CA ASP A 239 -32.48 16.89 -15.52
C ASP A 239 -31.93 17.19 -14.11
N GLN A 240 -30.95 16.39 -13.65
CA GLN A 240 -30.29 16.47 -12.34
C GLN A 240 -31.29 16.49 -11.18
N SER A 241 -32.35 15.69 -11.30
CA SER A 241 -33.38 15.65 -10.28
C SER A 241 -33.04 14.66 -9.17
N CYS A 242 -33.35 15.04 -7.94
CA CYS A 242 -33.29 14.11 -6.82
C CYS A 242 -34.34 12.99 -6.98
N GLY A 243 -33.96 11.90 -7.65
CA GLY A 243 -34.85 10.79 -7.96
C GLY A 243 -34.25 9.78 -8.94
N PRO A 244 -35.00 8.73 -9.28
CA PRO A 244 -34.63 7.86 -10.38
C PRO A 244 -34.88 8.54 -11.72
N VAL A 245 -34.13 8.10 -12.74
CA VAL A 245 -34.34 8.45 -14.14
C VAL A 245 -35.80 8.18 -14.51
N ASN A 246 -36.47 9.18 -15.08
CA ASN A 246 -37.91 9.16 -15.27
C ASN A 246 -38.33 9.88 -16.57
N PHE A 247 -39.63 10.17 -16.68
CA PHE A 247 -40.19 10.76 -17.90
C PHE A 247 -39.74 12.20 -18.15
N ALA A 248 -39.24 12.92 -17.13
CA ALA A 248 -38.66 14.25 -17.30
C ALA A 248 -37.36 14.16 -18.09
N ASP A 249 -36.47 13.24 -17.72
CA ASP A 249 -35.21 12.94 -18.41
C ASP A 249 -35.45 12.52 -19.86
N LEU A 250 -36.39 11.59 -20.05
CA LEU A 250 -36.76 11.12 -21.39
C LEU A 250 -37.33 12.24 -22.26
N GLN A 251 -38.05 13.19 -21.68
CA GLN A 251 -38.54 14.33 -22.43
C GLN A 251 -37.39 15.24 -22.87
N LEU A 252 -36.39 15.49 -22.02
CA LEU A 252 -35.20 16.27 -22.39
C LEU A 252 -34.39 15.60 -23.49
N LEU A 253 -34.15 14.29 -23.39
CA LEU A 253 -33.49 13.51 -24.44
C LEU A 253 -34.27 13.59 -25.76
N ALA A 254 -35.60 13.41 -25.71
CA ALA A 254 -36.46 13.48 -26.88
C ALA A 254 -36.51 14.88 -27.52
N ASP A 255 -36.48 15.94 -26.71
CA ASP A 255 -36.39 17.31 -27.19
C ASP A 255 -35.02 17.61 -27.82
N GLY A 256 -33.98 16.90 -27.35
CA GLY A 256 -32.61 16.93 -27.85
C GLY A 256 -32.40 16.21 -29.19
N PHE A 257 -33.28 15.30 -29.58
CA PHE A 257 -33.02 14.36 -30.66
C PHE A 257 -32.59 15.04 -31.97
N PHE A 258 -31.51 14.54 -32.57
CA PHE A 258 -30.79 15.11 -33.73
C PHE A 258 -29.97 16.40 -33.49
N MET A 259 -29.82 16.86 -32.24
CA MET A 259 -28.94 17.98 -31.90
C MET A 259 -27.65 17.49 -31.24
N GLU A 260 -26.60 18.30 -31.31
CA GLU A 260 -25.36 18.08 -30.55
C GLU A 260 -25.55 18.72 -29.16
N ASN A 261 -25.54 17.91 -28.12
CA ASN A 261 -25.50 18.36 -26.73
C ASN A 261 -24.76 17.31 -25.90
N PRO A 262 -23.57 17.62 -25.36
CA PRO A 262 -22.76 16.66 -24.60
C PRO A 262 -23.46 16.04 -23.39
N ILE A 263 -24.42 16.74 -22.76
CA ILE A 263 -25.17 16.21 -21.61
C ILE A 263 -26.18 15.14 -22.05
N LEU A 264 -26.68 15.24 -23.28
CA LEU A 264 -27.68 14.31 -23.81
C LEU A 264 -27.06 13.22 -24.71
N ASP A 265 -25.75 13.30 -24.95
CA ASP A 265 -24.94 12.32 -25.70
C ASP A 265 -24.44 11.24 -24.72
N LEU A 266 -25.37 10.36 -24.34
CA LEU A 266 -25.15 9.34 -23.31
C LEU A 266 -24.18 8.24 -23.78
N ASP A 267 -24.09 7.99 -25.10
CA ASP A 267 -23.16 7.01 -25.64
C ASP A 267 -21.76 7.58 -25.92
N SER A 268 -21.53 8.86 -25.57
CA SER A 268 -20.26 9.56 -25.75
C SER A 268 -19.74 9.50 -27.19
N SER A 269 -20.64 9.52 -28.17
CA SER A 269 -20.26 9.44 -29.59
C SER A 269 -19.62 10.73 -30.11
N GLY A 270 -19.76 11.84 -29.40
CA GLY A 270 -19.37 13.18 -29.82
C GLY A 270 -20.23 13.72 -30.97
N GLY A 271 -21.45 13.20 -31.10
CA GLY A 271 -22.32 13.39 -32.25
C GLY A 271 -23.73 13.87 -31.88
N PRO A 272 -24.66 13.88 -32.86
CA PRO A 272 -26.04 14.20 -32.58
C PRO A 272 -26.73 13.08 -31.79
N ILE A 273 -27.57 13.49 -30.83
CA ILE A 273 -28.41 12.59 -30.02
C ILE A 273 -29.28 11.74 -30.94
N ASN A 274 -29.21 10.43 -30.76
CA ASN A 274 -29.81 9.45 -31.64
C ASN A 274 -30.36 8.24 -30.87
N PHE A 275 -30.59 7.13 -31.58
CA PHE A 275 -31.22 5.95 -30.98
C PHE A 275 -30.29 5.19 -30.02
N SER A 276 -28.97 5.37 -30.09
CA SER A 276 -28.03 4.81 -29.12
C SER A 276 -28.22 5.43 -27.74
N ASP A 277 -28.35 6.76 -27.66
CA ASP A 277 -28.62 7.47 -26.40
C ASP A 277 -29.96 7.03 -25.81
N LEU A 278 -30.98 6.91 -26.67
CA LEU A 278 -32.29 6.42 -26.24
C LEU A 278 -32.22 4.99 -25.70
N GLN A 279 -31.32 4.16 -26.22
CA GLN A 279 -31.13 2.81 -25.72
C GLN A 279 -30.51 2.80 -24.32
N ILE A 280 -29.53 3.65 -24.05
CA ILE A 280 -28.93 3.83 -22.71
C ILE A 280 -29.98 4.33 -21.73
N MET A 281 -30.70 5.40 -22.10
CA MET A 281 -31.79 5.95 -21.29
C MET A 281 -32.88 4.91 -21.00
N ALA A 282 -33.25 4.09 -21.98
CA ALA A 282 -34.24 3.03 -21.76
C ALA A 282 -33.73 1.93 -20.80
N GLY A 283 -32.42 1.66 -20.78
CA GLY A 283 -31.79 0.72 -19.85
C GLY A 283 -31.75 1.23 -18.41
N LEU A 284 -31.55 2.54 -18.25
CA LEU A 284 -31.46 3.22 -16.95
C LEU A 284 -32.81 3.76 -16.46
N PHE A 285 -33.88 3.65 -17.24
CA PHE A 285 -35.20 4.14 -16.86
C PHE A 285 -35.69 3.48 -15.55
N PHE A 286 -36.09 4.31 -14.58
CA PHE A 286 -36.40 3.95 -13.19
C PHE A 286 -35.23 3.46 -12.32
N GLN A 287 -33.99 3.51 -12.81
CA GLN A 287 -32.80 3.31 -11.99
C GLN A 287 -32.39 4.62 -11.33
N SER A 288 -31.62 4.51 -10.26
CA SER A 288 -30.94 5.68 -9.68
C SER A 288 -29.80 6.15 -10.59
N PRO A 289 -29.45 7.44 -10.55
CA PRO A 289 -28.30 8.00 -11.27
C PRO A 289 -26.99 7.28 -10.91
N GLY A 290 -26.06 7.25 -11.87
CA GLY A 290 -24.68 6.75 -11.70
C GLY A 290 -24.50 5.22 -11.61
N PRO A 291 -23.23 4.76 -11.50
CA PRO A 291 -22.84 3.39 -11.81
C PRO A 291 -23.23 2.30 -10.83
N SER A 292 -24.04 2.56 -9.79
CA SER A 292 -24.29 1.52 -8.79
C SER A 292 -25.62 1.57 -8.03
N ALA A 293 -26.55 2.48 -8.33
CA ALA A 293 -27.69 2.72 -7.44
C ALA A 293 -27.29 2.90 -5.95
N ALA A 294 -26.06 3.34 -5.71
CA ALA A 294 -25.50 3.58 -4.39
C ALA A 294 -25.72 5.05 -4.04
N GLY A 295 -26.96 5.34 -3.64
CA GLY A 295 -27.33 6.57 -2.94
C GLY A 295 -26.95 7.85 -3.67
N ALA A 296 -27.82 8.30 -4.57
CA ALA A 296 -27.83 9.67 -5.05
C ALA A 296 -27.52 10.61 -3.88
N LEU A 297 -26.33 11.22 -3.92
CA LEU A 297 -25.96 12.31 -3.04
C LEU A 297 -26.77 13.52 -3.49
N CYS A 298 -28.05 13.54 -3.13
CA CYS A 298 -28.71 14.79 -2.87
C CYS A 298 -27.95 15.44 -1.71
N ASN A 299 -26.89 16.18 -2.02
CA ASN A 299 -26.31 17.13 -1.09
C ASN A 299 -27.41 18.14 -0.77
N SER A 300 -28.12 17.92 0.34
CA SER A 300 -28.76 19.02 1.04
C SER A 300 -27.67 20.03 1.35
N GLN A 301 -27.84 21.26 0.87
CA GLN A 301 -27.13 22.41 1.39
C GLN A 301 -27.11 22.43 2.92
#